data_AF-A0A8J8H3D3-F1
#
_entry.id   AF-A0A8J8H3D3-F1
#
_cell.length_a   1.000
_cell.length_b   1.000
_cell.length_c   1.000
_cell.angle_alpha   90.00
_cell.angle_beta   90.00
_cell.angle_gamma   90.00
#
_symmetry.space_group_name_H-M   'P 1'
#
loop_
_entity.id
_entity.type
_entity.pdbx_description
1 polymer ?
#
loop_
_entity_poly.entity_id
_entity_poly.type
_entity_poly.pdbx_seq_one_letter_code
_entity_poly.pdbx_strand_id
1 'polypeptide(L)'
;MGHFEVHLRAWLLLVAVTGILVITAWYATRRRPPGDTRGWKPAEAMIISRIVVSRDADEYCRLTVRFRTWQGPWAYLVDEVPAALAPSGDQVWVFYDPLRPQYAQLSTLPPADD
;
A
#
# COMPACT_ATOMS: atom_id res chain seq x y z
N MET A 1 -30.55 -31.41 -29.68
CA MET A 1 -30.03 -31.09 -28.33
C MET A 1 -28.72 -30.29 -28.34
N GLY A 2 -27.87 -30.35 -29.38
CA GLY A 2 -26.56 -29.67 -29.36
C GLY A 2 -26.54 -28.13 -29.31
N HIS A 3 -27.52 -27.43 -29.89
CA HIS A 3 -27.50 -25.95 -29.90
C HIS A 3 -27.74 -25.32 -28.52
N PHE A 4 -28.65 -25.90 -27.71
CA PHE A 4 -28.99 -25.38 -26.39
C PHE A 4 -27.80 -25.43 -25.42
N GLU A 5 -27.05 -26.54 -25.45
CA GLU A 5 -25.88 -26.72 -24.59
C GLU A 5 -24.76 -25.72 -24.90
N VAL A 6 -24.57 -25.40 -26.19
CA VAL A 6 -23.60 -24.39 -26.64
C VAL A 6 -24.00 -22.99 -26.17
N HIS A 7 -25.27 -22.62 -26.33
CA HIS A 7 -25.77 -21.33 -25.86
C HIS A 7 -25.67 -21.20 -24.34
N LEU A 8 -25.98 -22.26 -23.59
CA LEU A 8 -25.87 -22.29 -22.14
C LEU A 8 -24.42 -22.11 -21.67
N ARG A 9 -23.46 -22.84 -22.26
CA ARG A 9 -22.04 -22.69 -21.94
C ARG A 9 -21.50 -21.30 -22.28
N ALA A 10 -21.89 -20.75 -23.43
CA ALA A 10 -21.50 -19.40 -23.82
C ALA A 10 -22.03 -18.35 -22.84
N TRP A 11 -23.27 -18.53 -22.37
CA TRP A 11 -23.90 -17.62 -21.40
C TRP A 11 -23.23 -17.71 -20.02
N LEU A 12 -22.94 -18.93 -19.54
CA LEU A 12 -22.21 -19.12 -18.28
C LEU A 12 -20.80 -18.55 -18.33
N LEU A 13 -20.09 -18.73 -19.45
CA LEU A 13 -18.76 -18.16 -19.65
C LEU A 13 -18.81 -16.62 -19.61
N LEU A 14 -19.80 -16.02 -20.28
CA LEU A 14 -19.99 -14.57 -20.27
C LEU A 14 -20.20 -14.04 -18.85
N VAL A 15 -21.11 -14.66 -18.08
CA VAL A 15 -21.39 -14.26 -16.69
C VAL A 15 -20.14 -14.38 -15.82
N ALA A 16 -19.36 -15.45 -15.96
CA ALA A 16 -18.12 -15.64 -15.21
C ALA A 16 -17.09 -14.54 -15.54
N VAL A 17 -16.88 -14.24 -16.83
CA VAL A 17 -15.96 -13.18 -17.27
C VAL A 17 -16.40 -11.81 -16.75
N THR A 18 -17.69 -11.49 -16.85
CA THR A 18 -18.23 -10.23 -16.33
C THR A 18 -18.05 -10.13 -14.81
N GLY A 19 -18.31 -11.21 -14.06
CA GLY A 19 -18.09 -11.26 -12.62
C GLY A 19 -16.63 -11.00 -12.23
N ILE A 20 -15.68 -11.65 -12.92
CA ILE A 20 -14.24 -11.44 -12.69
C ILE A 20 -13.88 -9.97 -12.97
N LEU A 21 -14.37 -9.38 -14.06
CA LEU A 21 -14.10 -7.98 -14.40
C LEU A 21 -14.64 -7.02 -13.33
N VAL A 22 -15.85 -7.24 -12.83
CA VAL A 22 -16.46 -6.44 -11.77
C VAL A 22 -15.66 -6.54 -10.47
N ILE A 23 -15.29 -7.75 -10.05
CA ILE A 23 -14.47 -7.97 -8.85
C ILE A 23 -13.11 -7.30 -9.02
N THR A 24 -12.47 -7.46 -10.18
CA THR A 24 -11.17 -6.85 -10.47
C THR A 24 -11.26 -5.32 -10.44
N ALA A 25 -12.29 -4.72 -11.04
CA ALA A 25 -12.50 -3.29 -11.03
C ALA A 25 -12.81 -2.75 -9.62
N TRP A 26 -13.66 -3.43 -8.86
CA TRP A 26 -13.94 -3.08 -7.47
C TRP A 26 -12.70 -3.21 -6.59
N TYR A 27 -11.89 -4.24 -6.81
CA TYR A 27 -10.64 -4.43 -6.11
C TYR A 27 -9.62 -3.34 -6.49
N ALA A 28 -9.60 -2.89 -7.75
CA ALA A 28 -8.79 -1.78 -8.23
C ALA A 28 -9.25 -0.40 -7.71
N THR A 29 -10.53 -0.21 -7.37
CA THR A 29 -11.02 1.03 -6.73
C THR A 29 -10.82 1.03 -5.22
N ARG A 30 -10.86 -0.14 -4.57
CA ARG A 30 -10.65 -0.29 -3.13
C ARG A 30 -9.19 -0.34 -2.73
N ARG A 31 -8.32 -0.91 -3.55
CA ARG A 31 -6.91 -0.55 -3.51
C ARG A 31 -6.89 0.92 -3.91
N ARG A 32 -6.68 1.83 -2.94
CA ARG A 32 -6.25 3.19 -3.30
C ARG A 32 -5.16 2.98 -4.35
N PRO A 33 -5.26 3.60 -5.55
CA PRO A 33 -4.17 3.49 -6.50
C PRO A 33 -2.90 3.80 -5.72
N PRO A 34 -1.85 2.95 -5.77
CA PRO A 34 -0.55 3.36 -5.27
C PRO A 34 -0.32 4.71 -5.93
N GLY A 35 -0.42 5.78 -5.12
CA GLY A 35 -0.78 7.10 -5.63
C GLY A 35 0.14 7.40 -6.79
N ASP A 36 -0.45 7.64 -7.97
CA ASP A 36 0.24 7.75 -9.26
C ASP A 36 1.72 8.16 -9.09
N THR A 37 2.60 7.15 -9.03
CA THR A 37 4.02 7.37 -8.72
C THR A 37 4.80 7.77 -9.97
N ARG A 38 4.14 7.85 -11.13
CA ARG A 38 4.78 8.27 -12.38
C ARG A 38 5.02 9.78 -12.32
N GLY A 39 6.22 10.13 -11.88
CA GLY A 39 6.62 11.51 -11.57
C GLY A 39 6.77 11.79 -10.07
N TRP A 40 6.50 10.81 -9.21
CA TRP A 40 6.82 10.88 -7.80
C TRP A 40 8.33 10.74 -7.63
N LYS A 41 9.02 11.87 -7.49
CA LYS A 41 10.34 11.89 -6.87
C LYS A 41 10.12 11.99 -5.37
N PRO A 42 10.54 11.02 -4.56
CA PRO A 42 10.56 11.20 -3.11
C PRO A 42 11.34 12.47 -2.81
N ALA A 43 10.66 13.49 -2.28
CA ALA A 43 11.25 14.81 -2.11
C ALA A 43 12.23 14.84 -0.92
N GLU A 44 12.11 13.89 0.01
CA GLU A 44 12.96 13.85 1.20
C GLU A 44 12.86 12.50 1.91
N ALA A 45 14.01 11.97 2.36
CA ALA A 45 14.08 10.83 3.26
C ALA A 45 14.51 11.33 4.64
N MET A 46 13.78 10.97 5.69
CA MET A 46 14.17 11.33 7.05
C MET A 46 14.17 10.13 8.00
N ILE A 47 15.17 10.08 8.89
CA ILE A 47 15.33 9.08 9.94
C ILE A 47 14.37 9.37 11.09
N ILE A 48 13.67 8.33 11.55
CA ILE A 48 12.65 8.43 12.60
C ILE A 48 13.11 7.75 13.88
N SER A 49 12.76 8.35 15.01
CA SER A 49 13.25 7.97 16.34
C SER A 49 12.30 7.09 17.16
N ARG A 50 11.13 6.67 16.63
CA ARG A 50 10.24 5.74 17.36
C ARG A 50 9.22 5.03 16.48
N ILE A 51 9.27 3.70 16.48
CA ILE A 51 8.29 2.82 15.84
C ILE A 51 7.49 2.12 16.93
N VAL A 52 6.16 2.15 16.83
CA VAL A 52 5.28 1.32 17.66
C VAL A 52 4.70 0.24 16.77
N VAL A 53 5.14 -1.00 16.99
CA VAL A 53 4.64 -2.19 16.30
C VAL A 53 3.50 -2.77 17.13
N SER A 54 2.29 -2.82 16.60
CA SER A 54 1.20 -3.64 17.16
C SER A 54 0.99 -4.86 16.25
N ARG A 55 1.20 -6.06 16.79
CA ARG A 55 0.95 -7.32 16.09
C ARG A 55 -0.51 -7.72 16.31
N ASP A 56 -1.33 -7.65 15.28
CA ASP A 56 -2.74 -8.05 15.33
C ASP A 56 -3.00 -9.43 14.70
N ALA A 57 -2.03 -10.00 13.97
CA ALA A 57 -2.11 -11.36 13.42
C ALA A 57 -0.71 -11.90 13.09
N ASP A 58 -0.58 -13.23 12.97
CA ASP A 58 0.69 -13.90 12.63
C ASP A 58 1.24 -13.54 11.23
N GLU A 59 0.42 -12.93 10.36
CA GLU A 59 0.79 -12.60 8.98
C GLU A 59 1.18 -11.13 8.76
N TYR A 60 0.58 -10.18 9.51
CA TYR A 60 0.75 -8.74 9.30
C TYR A 60 0.92 -7.97 10.61
N CYS A 61 1.81 -6.98 10.58
CA CYS A 61 2.04 -6.02 11.65
C CYS A 61 1.47 -4.66 11.25
N ARG A 62 0.72 -4.03 12.15
CA ARG A 62 0.38 -2.61 12.01
C ARG A 62 1.50 -1.79 12.62
N LEU A 63 2.10 -0.94 11.79
CA LEU A 63 3.14 0.00 12.21
C LEU A 63 2.54 1.39 12.34
N THR A 64 2.71 2.00 13.52
CA THR A 64 2.46 3.43 13.70
C THR A 64 3.81 4.12 13.86
N VAL A 65 4.10 5.02 12.93
CA VAL A 65 5.38 5.70 12.83
C VAL A 65 5.15 7.19 12.98
N ARG A 66 5.74 7.79 14.01
CA ARG A 66 5.66 9.23 14.25
C ARG A 66 6.93 9.88 13.71
N PHE A 67 6.78 10.78 12.75
CA PHE A 67 7.91 11.43 12.09
C PHE A 67 7.76 12.95 12.11
N ARG A 68 8.89 13.66 12.10
CA ARG A 68 8.90 15.12 11.98
C ARG A 68 9.00 15.47 10.50
N THR A 69 8.21 16.40 10.03
CA THR A 69 8.43 16.94 8.68
C THR A 69 9.52 18.02 8.77
N TRP A 70 10.33 18.19 7.71
CA TRP A 70 11.52 19.05 7.71
C TRP A 70 11.24 20.47 8.22
N GLN A 71 10.08 21.03 7.87
CA GLN A 71 9.64 22.37 8.30
C GLN A 71 8.29 22.40 9.00
N GLY A 72 7.69 21.25 9.29
CA GLY A 72 6.30 21.18 9.71
C GLY A 72 6.07 20.43 11.03
N PRO A 73 4.79 20.22 11.37
CA PRO A 73 4.40 19.51 12.57
C PRO A 73 4.83 18.04 12.52
N TRP A 74 4.76 17.39 13.67
CA TRP A 74 4.82 15.93 13.74
C TRP A 74 3.65 15.32 12.97
N ALA A 75 3.95 14.31 12.17
CA ALA A 75 2.99 13.51 11.45
C ALA A 75 3.03 12.06 11.92
N TYR A 76 1.94 11.34 11.63
CA TYR A 76 1.81 9.92 11.91
C TYR A 76 1.53 9.19 10.61
N LEU A 77 2.28 8.12 10.38
CA LEU A 77 2.04 7.16 9.31
C LEU A 77 1.56 5.86 9.95
N VAL A 78 0.44 5.34 9.48
CA VAL A 78 -0.07 4.03 9.88
C VAL A 78 -0.06 3.15 8.64
N ASP A 79 0.68 2.06 8.69
CA ASP A 79 0.82 1.12 7.59
C ASP A 79 0.72 -0.33 8.06
N GLU A 80 0.34 -1.23 7.16
CA GLU A 80 0.26 -2.66 7.39
C GLU A 80 1.33 -3.36 6.58
N VAL A 81 2.25 -4.04 7.26
CA VAL A 81 3.42 -4.67 6.64
C VAL A 81 3.45 -6.14 7.03
N PRO A 82 3.81 -7.06 6.11
CA PRO A 82 3.97 -8.46 6.47
C PRO A 82 4.90 -8.63 7.68
N ALA A 83 4.55 -9.49 8.63
CA ALA A 83 5.30 -9.63 9.88
C ALA A 83 6.78 -10.00 9.65
N ALA A 84 7.07 -10.77 8.60
CA ALA A 84 8.43 -11.12 8.17
C ALA A 84 9.26 -9.92 7.66
N LEU A 85 8.60 -8.85 7.21
CA LEU A 85 9.22 -7.62 6.72
C LEU A 85 9.09 -6.46 7.73
N ALA A 86 8.46 -6.70 8.88
CA ALA A 86 8.37 -5.70 9.92
C ALA A 86 9.79 -5.36 10.42
N PRO A 87 10.20 -4.09 10.38
CA PRO A 87 11.52 -3.67 10.83
C PRO A 87 11.66 -4.01 12.31
N SER A 88 12.77 -4.64 12.67
CA SER A 88 13.07 -5.10 14.04
C SER A 88 13.85 -4.08 14.87
N GLY A 89 14.03 -2.85 14.37
CA GLY A 89 14.77 -1.77 15.03
C GLY A 89 13.93 -0.52 15.24
N ASP A 90 14.53 0.51 15.85
CA ASP A 90 13.86 1.78 16.19
C ASP A 90 13.81 2.79 15.04
N GLN A 91 14.48 2.49 13.92
CA GLN A 91 14.63 3.40 12.78
C GLN A 91 14.03 2.80 11.51
N VAL A 92 13.17 3.59 10.86
CA VAL A 92 12.63 3.36 9.53
C VAL A 92 12.80 4.62 8.72
N TRP A 93 12.93 4.46 7.42
CA TRP A 93 12.92 5.57 6.50
C TRP A 93 11.50 5.85 6.09
N VAL A 94 11.08 7.11 6.21
CA VAL A 94 9.82 7.56 5.64
C VAL A 94 10.12 8.55 4.54
N PHE A 95 9.57 8.23 3.37
CA PHE A 95 9.52 9.13 2.25
C PHE A 95 8.16 9.83 2.26
N TYR A 96 8.14 11.14 2.17
CA TYR A 96 6.87 11.89 2.18
C TYR A 96 6.95 13.10 1.25
N ASP A 97 5.77 13.56 0.80
CA ASP A 97 5.63 14.84 0.12
C ASP A 97 5.47 15.94 1.19
N PRO A 98 6.36 16.95 1.27
CA PRO A 98 6.27 18.03 2.26
C PRO A 98 4.96 18.82 2.19
N LEU A 99 4.36 18.93 1.01
CA LEU A 99 3.10 19.63 0.80
C LEU A 99 1.90 18.74 1.11
N ARG A 100 2.10 17.41 1.11
CA ARG A 100 1.05 16.42 1.37
C ARG A 100 1.59 15.27 2.24
N PRO A 101 1.90 15.51 3.53
CA PRO A 101 2.53 14.51 4.40
C PRO A 101 1.72 13.24 4.59
N GLN A 102 0.41 13.27 4.30
CA GLN A 102 -0.46 12.10 4.33
C GLN A 102 -0.14 11.04 3.26
N TYR A 103 0.68 11.36 2.26
CA TYR A 103 1.17 10.40 1.25
C TYR A 103 2.56 9.86 1.60
N ALA A 104 2.89 9.83 2.89
CA ALA A 104 4.11 9.22 3.39
C ALA A 104 4.13 7.70 3.16
N GLN A 105 5.31 7.15 2.88
CA GLN A 105 5.53 5.73 2.65
C GLN A 105 6.74 5.24 3.46
N LEU A 106 6.64 4.04 4.03
CA LEU A 106 7.77 3.38 4.68
C LEU A 106 8.73 2.78 3.64
N SER A 107 10.01 2.93 3.91
CA SER A 107 11.07 2.21 3.23
C SER A 107 11.96 1.49 4.25
N THR A 108 12.28 0.25 3.93
CA THR A 108 13.27 -0.55 4.62
C THR A 108 14.68 -0.36 4.06
N LEU A 109 14.80 0.21 2.86
CA LEU A 109 16.08 0.59 2.27
C LEU A 109 16.44 2.01 2.73
N PRO A 110 17.71 2.26 3.10
CA PRO A 110 18.19 3.63 3.25
C PRO A 110 17.99 4.38 1.92
N PRO A 111 17.76 5.70 1.96
CA PRO A 111 17.80 6.50 0.74
C PRO A 111 19.10 6.21 0.00
N ALA A 112 19.00 6.06 -1.31
CA ALA A 112 20.19 6.06 -2.13
C ALA A 112 20.88 7.41 -1.91
N ASP A 113 22.15 7.38 -1.52
CA ASP A 113 22.98 8.59 -1.47
C ASP A 113 23.11 9.12 -2.91
N ASP A 114 22.29 10.12 -3.25
CA ASP A 114 22.48 11.02 -4.39
C ASP A 114 23.21 12.29 -3.90
#